data_AF-A0A563CNM5-F1
#
_entry.id   AF-A0A563CNM5-F1
#
_cell.length_a   1.000
_cell.length_b   1.000
_cell.length_c   1.000
_cell.angle_alpha   90.00
_cell.angle_beta   90.00
_cell.angle_gamma   90.00
#
_symmetry.space_group_name_H-M   'P 1'
#
loop_
_entity.id
_entity.type
_entity.pdbx_description
1 polymer ?
#
loop_
_entity_poly.entity_id
_entity_poly.type
_entity_poly.pdbx_seq_one_letter_code
_entity_poly.pdbx_strand_id
1 'polypeptide(L)'
;MMLGVVSTLSQPAKADTTYPIHVTNGTAKLGGTSVVAAAAGQTIQLVADPAPAGQVFDAWTVLEGINLSDLASKTSPVTTFIMPAKPVNVRAMFKSGTPLPTTYSLNTSVSGGHGTISPSKTNVTAGSMEAVVFTPEPGYEIDKVTVNGSVANVTGDTLNIAMDSDKTVVVTYRKIAGGGNPAQPGNPGTPGNPAQPGQPTRPTVNKNKGKSPVPAAPNTAVEA
;
A
#
# COMPACT_ATOMS: atom_id res chain seq x y z
N MET A 1 -60.79 35.20 49.84
CA MET A 1 -60.34 35.27 48.43
C MET A 1 -59.38 36.45 48.34
N MET A 2 -58.07 36.19 48.22
CA MET A 2 -57.29 36.36 46.97
C MET A 2 -56.72 37.80 46.87
N LEU A 3 -55.43 38.14 46.68
CA LEU A 3 -54.13 37.54 46.30
C LEU A 3 -53.07 38.35 47.10
N GLY A 4 -51.98 37.83 47.66
CA GLY A 4 -50.97 37.00 47.02
C GLY A 4 -49.89 37.89 46.36
N VAL A 5 -48.97 38.46 47.15
CA VAL A 5 -47.77 39.12 46.62
C VAL A 5 -46.84 38.05 46.02
N VAL A 6 -46.73 38.01 44.69
CA VAL A 6 -45.70 37.23 44.01
C VAL A 6 -44.45 38.07 43.91
N SER A 7 -43.69 38.14 45.00
CA SER A 7 -42.30 38.57 44.92
C SER A 7 -41.54 37.47 44.18
N THR A 8 -41.25 37.70 42.91
CA THR A 8 -40.29 36.90 42.16
C THR A 8 -38.92 37.15 42.79
N LEU A 9 -38.54 36.32 43.75
CA LEU A 9 -37.14 36.16 44.12
C LEU A 9 -36.43 35.68 42.84
N SER A 10 -35.76 36.60 42.15
CA SER A 10 -34.67 36.25 41.25
C SER A 10 -33.69 35.43 42.06
N GLN A 11 -33.76 34.12 41.87
CA GLN A 11 -32.83 33.17 42.43
C GLN A 11 -31.43 33.60 41.94
N PRO A 12 -30.46 33.86 42.84
CA PRO A 12 -29.09 34.12 42.39
C PRO A 12 -28.65 32.90 41.58
N ALA A 13 -28.04 33.14 40.41
CA ALA A 13 -27.48 32.08 39.58
C ALA A 13 -26.68 31.12 40.47
N LYS A 14 -27.11 29.86 40.52
CA LYS A 14 -26.38 28.78 41.20
C LYS A 14 -24.95 28.85 40.66
N ALA A 15 -23.96 29.10 41.52
CA ALA A 15 -22.57 29.00 41.12
C ALA A 15 -22.37 27.59 40.54
N ASP A 16 -22.09 27.48 39.25
CA ASP A 16 -21.84 26.21 38.59
C ASP A 16 -20.64 25.57 39.28
N THR A 17 -20.92 24.62 40.18
CA THR A 17 -19.89 23.96 40.95
C THR A 17 -19.07 23.10 40.01
N THR A 18 -17.86 23.54 39.72
CA THR A 18 -16.88 22.80 38.93
C THR A 18 -15.94 22.02 39.83
N TYR A 19 -15.52 20.86 39.36
CA TYR A 19 -14.56 20.00 40.04
C TYR A 19 -13.25 19.95 39.25
N PRO A 20 -12.08 19.98 39.91
CA PRO A 20 -10.79 20.03 39.23
C PRO A 20 -10.46 18.70 38.55
N ILE A 21 -9.74 18.80 37.44
CA ILE A 21 -9.26 17.67 36.64
C ILE A 21 -7.75 17.84 36.47
N HIS A 22 -7.00 16.86 36.97
CA HIS A 22 -5.56 16.77 36.79
C HIS A 22 -5.24 15.61 35.85
N VAL A 23 -4.53 15.92 34.76
CA VAL A 23 -4.07 14.95 33.78
C VAL A 23 -2.55 15.02 33.72
N THR A 24 -1.88 13.97 34.18
CA THR A 24 -0.42 13.86 34.04
C THR A 24 -0.10 13.26 32.67
N ASN A 25 0.78 13.92 31.90
CA ASN A 25 1.13 13.55 30.52
C ASN A 25 -0.07 13.54 29.56
N GLY A 26 -0.99 14.47 29.74
CA GLY A 26 -2.12 14.65 28.84
C GLY A 26 -2.91 15.89 29.17
N THR A 27 -4.03 16.04 28.47
CA THR A 27 -4.94 17.16 28.60
C THR A 27 -6.39 16.68 28.70
N ALA A 28 -7.22 17.42 29.43
CA ALA A 28 -8.66 17.24 29.45
C ALA A 28 -9.31 18.29 28.54
N LYS A 29 -10.32 17.88 27.78
CA LYS A 29 -11.05 18.73 26.84
C LYS A 29 -12.57 18.59 27.02
N LEU A 30 -13.27 19.71 26.92
CA LEU A 30 -14.72 19.79 26.85
C LEU A 30 -15.11 20.50 25.55
N GLY A 31 -15.81 19.82 24.65
CA GLY A 31 -16.19 20.38 23.35
C GLY A 31 -14.97 20.79 22.48
N GLY A 32 -13.83 20.11 22.64
CA GLY A 32 -12.58 20.40 21.91
C GLY A 32 -11.67 21.43 22.59
N THR A 33 -12.15 22.15 23.59
CA THR A 33 -11.37 23.16 24.34
C THR A 33 -10.73 22.54 25.57
N SER A 34 -9.45 22.86 25.81
CA SER A 34 -8.75 22.39 27.02
C SER A 34 -9.35 22.99 28.29
N VAL A 35 -9.55 22.14 29.30
CA VAL A 35 -10.14 22.52 30.59
C VAL A 35 -9.34 21.91 31.74
N VAL A 36 -9.34 22.57 32.89
CA VAL A 36 -8.75 22.09 34.15
C VAL A 36 -9.79 21.82 35.23
N ALA A 37 -11.06 22.10 34.94
CA ALA A 37 -12.20 21.80 35.79
C ALA A 37 -13.48 21.70 34.95
N ALA A 38 -14.47 20.95 35.43
CA ALA A 38 -15.77 20.84 34.78
C ALA A 38 -16.91 20.58 35.79
N ALA A 39 -18.13 20.95 35.43
CA ALA A 39 -19.32 20.59 36.19
C ALA A 39 -19.61 19.09 36.11
N ALA A 40 -20.25 18.53 37.14
CA ALA A 40 -20.63 17.12 37.16
C ALA A 40 -21.61 16.78 36.03
N GLY A 41 -21.50 15.58 35.48
CA GLY A 41 -22.33 15.08 34.37
C GLY A 41 -21.81 15.44 32.97
N GLN A 42 -20.81 16.32 32.86
CA GLN A 42 -20.20 16.67 31.58
C GLN A 42 -19.33 15.52 31.04
N THR A 43 -19.41 15.22 29.75
CA THR A 43 -18.49 14.29 29.10
C THR A 43 -17.15 14.97 28.82
N ILE A 44 -16.09 14.50 29.45
CA ILE A 44 -14.73 15.02 29.29
C ILE A 44 -13.92 14.07 28.41
N GLN A 45 -13.25 14.64 27.42
CA GLN A 45 -12.28 13.93 26.59
C GLN A 45 -10.89 14.06 27.19
N LEU A 46 -10.20 12.95 27.40
CA LEU A 46 -8.80 12.91 27.75
C LEU A 46 -7.97 12.64 26.49
N VAL A 47 -6.89 13.39 26.33
CA VAL A 47 -5.94 13.25 25.23
C VAL A 47 -4.55 13.13 25.83
N ALA A 48 -3.87 12.01 25.60
CA ALA A 48 -2.49 11.82 26.02
C ALA A 48 -1.59 12.77 25.23
N ASP A 49 -0.55 13.26 25.88
CA ASP A 49 0.49 14.04 25.20
C ASP A 49 1.24 13.15 24.19
N PRO A 50 1.93 13.75 23.21
CA PRO A 50 2.81 13.00 22.32
C PRO A 50 3.79 12.15 23.14
N ALA A 51 3.87 10.86 22.81
CA ALA A 51 4.80 9.96 23.49
C ALA A 51 6.25 10.45 23.28
N PRO A 52 7.10 10.42 24.33
CA PRO A 52 8.52 10.71 24.19
C PRO A 52 9.19 9.86 23.11
N ALA A 53 10.33 10.32 22.59
CA ALA A 53 11.09 9.59 21.58
C ALA A 53 11.43 8.16 22.06
N GLY A 54 11.14 7.16 21.22
CA GLY A 54 11.33 5.75 21.56
C GLY A 54 10.28 5.17 22.51
N GLN A 55 9.17 5.87 22.74
CA GLN A 55 8.03 5.37 23.48
C GLN A 55 6.72 5.42 22.68
N VAL A 56 5.76 4.61 23.10
CA VAL A 56 4.37 4.60 22.63
C VAL A 56 3.43 4.69 23.81
N PHE A 57 2.23 5.23 23.57
CA PHE A 57 1.14 5.19 24.56
C PHE A 57 0.86 3.73 24.94
N ASP A 58 0.76 3.48 26.25
CA ASP A 58 0.48 2.16 26.80
C ASP A 58 -0.95 2.10 27.32
N ALA A 59 -1.26 2.90 28.35
CA ALA A 59 -2.58 2.94 28.95
C ALA A 59 -2.80 4.20 29.81
N TRP A 60 -4.06 4.49 30.11
CA TRP A 60 -4.44 5.39 31.19
C TRP A 60 -4.40 4.67 32.55
N THR A 61 -4.00 5.39 33.59
CA THR A 61 -4.21 5.01 34.99
C THR A 61 -5.06 6.07 35.66
N VAL A 62 -5.94 5.63 36.56
CA VAL A 62 -6.67 6.54 37.44
C VAL A 62 -5.98 6.54 38.79
N LEU A 63 -5.71 7.73 39.31
CA LEU A 63 -5.10 7.94 40.63
C LEU A 63 -6.17 8.33 41.65
N GLU A 64 -7.17 9.10 41.23
CA GLU A 64 -8.25 9.58 42.11
C GLU A 64 -9.53 9.92 41.30
N GLY A 65 -10.68 9.88 41.98
CA GLY A 65 -11.92 10.52 41.51
C GLY A 65 -12.89 9.60 40.78
N ILE A 66 -12.38 8.77 39.88
CA ILE A 66 -13.15 7.78 39.09
C ILE A 66 -12.54 6.38 39.25
N ASN A 67 -13.17 5.37 38.65
CA ASN A 67 -12.56 4.06 38.45
C ASN A 67 -12.00 3.95 37.03
N LEU A 68 -11.03 3.05 36.82
CA LEU A 68 -10.48 2.81 35.48
C LEU A 68 -11.54 2.30 34.49
N SER A 69 -12.59 1.65 34.97
CA SER A 69 -13.74 1.19 34.19
C SER A 69 -14.64 2.32 33.68
N ASP A 70 -14.54 3.52 34.25
CA ASP A 70 -15.37 4.67 33.86
C ASP A 70 -14.81 5.38 32.60
N LEU A 71 -13.61 4.99 32.15
CA LEU A 71 -13.04 5.40 30.88
C LEU A 71 -13.62 4.55 29.74
N ALA A 72 -14.04 5.21 28.64
CA ALA A 72 -14.52 4.50 27.44
C ALA A 72 -13.48 3.54 26.85
N SER A 73 -12.19 3.90 26.90
CA SER A 73 -11.08 3.02 26.56
C SER A 73 -9.82 3.40 27.35
N LYS A 74 -9.27 2.46 28.11
CA LYS A 74 -8.02 2.67 28.85
C LYS A 74 -6.76 2.54 27.98
N THR A 75 -6.85 1.86 26.84
CA THR A 75 -5.71 1.58 25.95
C THR A 75 -5.71 2.43 24.68
N SER A 76 -6.51 3.49 24.66
CA SER A 76 -6.50 4.49 23.59
C SER A 76 -5.89 5.80 24.11
N PRO A 77 -5.00 6.46 23.34
CA PRO A 77 -4.44 7.76 23.72
C PRO A 77 -5.52 8.85 23.78
N VAL A 78 -6.70 8.61 23.19
CA VAL A 78 -7.88 9.46 23.31
C VAL A 78 -9.01 8.66 23.92
N THR A 79 -9.57 9.15 25.02
CA THR A 79 -10.67 8.48 25.74
C THR A 79 -11.63 9.50 26.33
N THR A 80 -12.73 9.03 26.90
CA THR A 80 -13.74 9.90 27.53
C THR A 80 -14.22 9.33 28.85
N PHE A 81 -14.66 10.19 29.75
CA PHE A 81 -15.38 9.83 30.97
C PHE A 81 -16.45 10.87 31.31
N ILE A 82 -17.40 10.54 32.18
CA ILE A 82 -18.39 11.47 32.71
C ILE A 82 -17.87 12.09 34.00
N MET A 83 -17.84 13.43 34.07
CA MET A 83 -17.31 14.15 35.21
C MET A 83 -18.11 13.86 36.49
N PRO A 84 -17.51 13.29 37.55
CA PRO A 84 -18.20 13.09 38.82
C PRO A 84 -18.27 14.40 39.61
N ALA A 85 -19.06 14.40 40.68
CA ALA A 85 -19.17 15.51 41.62
C ALA A 85 -17.98 15.59 42.61
N LYS A 86 -16.75 15.37 42.13
CA LYS A 86 -15.50 15.35 42.92
C LYS A 86 -14.27 15.51 42.01
N PRO A 87 -13.09 15.86 42.57
CA PRO A 87 -11.82 15.94 41.83
C PRO A 87 -11.49 14.64 41.09
N VAL A 88 -10.82 14.76 39.94
CA VAL A 88 -10.34 13.62 39.15
C VAL A 88 -8.84 13.78 38.87
N ASN A 89 -8.09 12.70 39.09
CA ASN A 89 -6.65 12.64 38.79
C ASN A 89 -6.33 11.39 37.97
N VAL A 90 -5.77 11.59 36.78
CA VAL A 90 -5.46 10.55 35.81
C VAL A 90 -4.06 10.74 35.22
N ARG A 91 -3.45 9.66 34.75
CA ARG A 91 -2.11 9.69 34.15
C ARG A 91 -2.07 8.87 32.86
N ALA A 92 -1.48 9.41 31.81
CA ALA A 92 -1.09 8.64 30.63
C ALA A 92 0.24 7.92 30.90
N MET A 93 0.26 6.62 30.64
CA MET A 93 1.46 5.78 30.69
C MET A 93 2.03 5.59 29.29
N PHE A 94 3.35 5.63 29.21
CA PHE A 94 4.08 5.30 28.01
C PHE A 94 5.01 4.12 28.30
N LYS A 95 5.24 3.28 27.29
CA LYS A 95 6.20 2.18 27.34
C LYS A 95 7.20 2.31 26.22
N SER A 96 8.37 1.71 26.41
CA SER A 96 9.39 1.60 25.36
C SER A 96 8.79 0.96 24.10
N GLY A 97 9.01 1.62 22.97
CA GLY A 97 8.52 1.18 21.67
C GLY A 97 8.50 2.34 20.69
N THR A 98 8.64 2.05 19.41
CA THR A 98 8.37 3.01 18.34
C THR A 98 7.01 2.68 17.73
N PRO A 99 6.16 3.68 17.39
CA PRO A 99 5.01 3.42 16.56
C PRO A 99 5.47 2.70 15.31
N LEU A 100 4.90 1.53 15.02
CA LEU A 100 5.26 0.80 13.82
C LEU A 100 4.80 1.64 12.62
N PRO A 101 5.68 1.98 11.66
CA PRO A 101 5.27 2.75 10.51
C PRO A 101 4.21 1.96 9.74
N THR A 102 3.17 2.65 9.27
CA THR A 102 2.25 2.06 8.29
C THR A 102 3.02 1.82 7.01
N THR A 103 2.96 0.60 6.51
CA THR A 103 3.60 0.21 5.26
C THR A 103 2.62 -0.50 4.33
N TYR A 104 2.90 -0.45 3.03
CA TYR A 104 2.12 -1.07 1.98
C TYR A 104 3.01 -1.91 1.05
N SER A 105 2.35 -2.73 0.23
CA SER A 105 2.99 -3.52 -0.81
C SER A 105 2.74 -2.93 -2.20
N LEU A 106 3.80 -2.86 -3.00
CA LEU A 106 3.73 -2.61 -4.44
C LEU A 106 3.97 -3.93 -5.16
N ASN A 107 2.93 -4.47 -5.76
CA ASN A 107 2.99 -5.67 -6.60
C ASN A 107 3.03 -5.25 -8.06
N THR A 108 3.96 -5.82 -8.82
CA THR A 108 4.14 -5.50 -10.24
C THR A 108 4.11 -6.76 -11.08
N SER A 109 3.43 -6.73 -12.22
CA SER A 109 3.44 -7.85 -13.16
C SER A 109 3.35 -7.39 -14.60
N VAL A 110 3.91 -8.23 -15.48
CA VAL A 110 3.75 -8.10 -16.93
C VAL A 110 2.75 -9.15 -17.39
N SER A 111 1.74 -8.72 -18.13
CA SER A 111 0.78 -9.61 -18.78
C SER A 111 1.11 -9.70 -20.27
N GLY A 112 1.38 -10.90 -20.77
CA GLY A 112 1.68 -11.16 -22.19
C GLY A 112 3.15 -11.06 -22.61
N GLY A 113 4.08 -10.72 -21.71
CA GLY A 113 5.53 -10.66 -22.00
C GLY A 113 5.96 -9.41 -22.77
N HIS A 114 7.08 -9.49 -23.50
CA HIS A 114 7.60 -8.43 -24.39
C HIS A 114 8.08 -7.13 -23.74
N GLY A 115 8.46 -7.23 -22.46
CA GLY A 115 9.05 -6.16 -21.69
C GLY A 115 9.15 -6.54 -20.23
N THR A 116 9.73 -5.65 -19.43
CA THR A 116 9.84 -5.81 -17.98
C THR A 116 9.21 -4.63 -17.25
N ILE A 117 8.89 -4.84 -15.97
CA ILE A 117 8.44 -3.81 -15.04
C ILE A 117 9.35 -3.87 -13.83
N SER A 118 9.59 -2.73 -13.18
CA SER A 118 10.31 -2.68 -11.90
C SER A 118 9.78 -3.74 -10.93
N PRO A 119 10.63 -4.39 -10.12
CA PRO A 119 10.21 -5.49 -9.26
C PRO A 119 9.27 -5.03 -8.14
N SER A 120 8.47 -5.98 -7.64
CA SER A 120 7.60 -5.77 -6.49
C SER A 120 8.42 -5.36 -5.25
N LYS A 121 7.82 -4.54 -4.40
CA LYS A 121 8.38 -4.10 -3.11
C LYS A 121 7.37 -4.34 -2.00
N THR A 122 7.85 -4.78 -0.85
CA THR A 122 7.06 -4.89 0.38
C THR A 122 7.60 -3.94 1.44
N ASN A 123 6.77 -3.64 2.44
CA ASN A 123 7.12 -2.73 3.53
C ASN A 123 7.46 -1.30 3.08
N VAL A 124 6.81 -0.82 2.01
CA VAL A 124 6.99 0.55 1.52
C VAL A 124 6.24 1.52 2.43
N THR A 125 6.90 2.57 2.92
CA THR A 125 6.30 3.51 3.88
C THR A 125 5.09 4.24 3.28
N ALA A 126 4.00 4.32 4.04
CA ALA A 126 2.81 5.08 3.66
C ALA A 126 3.15 6.55 3.34
N GLY A 127 2.56 7.08 2.27
CA GLY A 127 2.80 8.43 1.76
C GLY A 127 4.07 8.62 0.93
N SER A 128 4.93 7.61 0.81
CA SER A 128 6.08 7.67 -0.10
C SER A 128 5.64 7.66 -1.57
N MET A 129 6.48 8.22 -2.45
CA MET A 129 6.31 8.11 -3.89
C MET A 129 7.29 7.08 -4.45
N GLU A 130 6.75 6.06 -5.11
CA GLU A 130 7.53 5.02 -5.78
C GLU A 130 7.49 5.20 -7.30
N ALA A 131 8.67 5.16 -7.92
CA ALA A 131 8.80 5.16 -9.36
C ALA A 131 8.74 3.73 -9.90
N VAL A 132 7.75 3.46 -10.75
CA VAL A 132 7.61 2.21 -11.50
C VAL A 132 8.14 2.43 -12.90
N VAL A 133 9.23 1.77 -13.24
CA VAL A 133 9.87 1.84 -14.57
C VAL A 133 9.41 0.66 -15.42
N PHE A 134 9.04 0.94 -16.66
CA PHE A 134 8.66 -0.02 -17.70
C PHE A 134 9.78 -0.09 -18.73
N THR A 135 10.14 -1.29 -19.17
CA THR A 135 11.19 -1.48 -20.18
C THR A 135 10.66 -2.40 -21.29
N PRO A 136 10.07 -1.85 -22.36
CA PRO A 136 9.64 -2.64 -23.51
C PRO A 136 10.83 -3.34 -24.19
N GLU A 137 10.60 -4.52 -24.76
CA GLU A 137 11.57 -5.15 -25.67
C GLU A 137 11.66 -4.38 -27.00
N PRO A 138 12.77 -4.50 -27.76
CA PRO A 138 12.89 -3.86 -29.06
C PRO A 138 11.74 -4.21 -30.01
N GLY A 139 11.10 -3.19 -30.59
CA GLY A 139 9.95 -3.35 -31.49
C GLY A 139 8.59 -3.40 -30.78
N TYR A 140 8.55 -3.24 -29.47
CA TYR A 140 7.34 -3.14 -28.65
C TYR A 140 7.24 -1.78 -27.96
N GLU A 141 6.00 -1.39 -27.64
CA GLU A 141 5.67 -0.21 -26.86
C GLU A 141 4.66 -0.58 -25.76
N ILE A 142 4.53 0.27 -24.73
CA ILE A 142 3.50 0.12 -23.70
C ILE A 142 2.12 0.19 -24.37
N ASP A 143 1.30 -0.83 -24.17
CA ASP A 143 -0.08 -0.86 -24.65
C ASP A 143 -1.04 -0.33 -23.58
N LYS A 144 -1.00 -0.93 -22.39
CA LYS A 144 -1.89 -0.58 -21.28
C LYS A 144 -1.22 -0.80 -19.95
N VAL A 145 -1.40 0.16 -19.04
CA VAL A 145 -1.04 0.02 -17.63
C VAL A 145 -2.28 0.17 -16.77
N THR A 146 -2.39 -0.67 -15.75
CA THR A 146 -3.44 -0.56 -14.72
C THR A 146 -2.82 -0.50 -13.33
N VAL A 147 -3.42 0.29 -12.46
CA VAL A 147 -3.12 0.35 -11.02
C VAL A 147 -4.40 -0.06 -10.29
N ASN A 148 -4.35 -1.14 -9.52
CA ASN A 148 -5.51 -1.72 -8.83
C ASN A 148 -6.70 -1.95 -9.79
N GLY A 149 -6.42 -2.41 -11.01
CA GLY A 149 -7.42 -2.66 -12.05
C GLY A 149 -7.91 -1.42 -12.81
N SER A 150 -7.58 -0.21 -12.36
CA SER A 150 -7.94 1.04 -13.05
C SER A 150 -6.86 1.46 -14.03
N VAL A 151 -7.23 1.92 -15.23
CA VAL A 151 -6.26 2.35 -16.26
C VAL A 151 -5.48 3.57 -15.76
N ALA A 152 -4.15 3.50 -15.87
CA ALA A 152 -3.24 4.57 -15.52
C ALA A 152 -2.60 5.15 -16.79
N ASN A 153 -2.48 6.48 -16.83
CA ASN A 153 -1.76 7.17 -17.89
C ASN A 153 -0.27 7.16 -17.54
N VAL A 154 0.56 6.65 -18.45
CA VAL A 154 2.01 6.64 -18.31
C VAL A 154 2.60 7.61 -19.33
N THR A 155 3.51 8.47 -18.90
CA THR A 155 4.24 9.38 -19.77
C THR A 155 5.68 8.89 -19.89
N GLY A 156 6.10 8.53 -21.10
CA GLY A 156 7.37 7.82 -21.31
C GLY A 156 7.35 6.44 -20.66
N ASP A 157 8.43 6.11 -19.96
CA ASP A 157 8.67 4.76 -19.42
C ASP A 157 8.55 4.69 -17.89
N THR A 158 7.96 5.70 -17.24
CA THR A 158 7.88 5.77 -15.77
C THR A 158 6.51 6.22 -15.27
N LEU A 159 6.02 5.56 -14.22
CA LEU A 159 4.83 5.92 -13.47
C LEU A 159 5.19 6.14 -12.00
N ASN A 160 4.94 7.35 -11.49
CA ASN A 160 5.10 7.65 -10.06
C ASN A 160 3.81 7.33 -9.31
N ILE A 161 3.90 6.55 -8.25
CA ILE A 161 2.76 6.08 -7.46
C ILE A 161 2.93 6.50 -6.01
N ALA A 162 1.92 7.19 -5.47
CA ALA A 162 1.82 7.43 -4.04
C ALA A 162 1.35 6.15 -3.32
N MET A 163 2.05 5.77 -2.25
CA MET A 163 1.75 4.58 -1.44
C MET A 163 0.77 4.94 -0.32
N ASP A 164 -0.52 4.98 -0.63
CA ASP A 164 -1.62 5.22 0.32
C ASP A 164 -2.45 3.95 0.62
N SER A 165 -2.14 2.86 -0.09
CA SER A 165 -2.75 1.54 0.02
C SER A 165 -1.79 0.53 -0.59
N ASP A 166 -2.12 -0.77 -0.48
CA ASP A 166 -1.49 -1.75 -1.37
C ASP A 166 -1.79 -1.39 -2.83
N LYS A 167 -0.77 -1.54 -3.67
CA LYS A 167 -0.81 -1.23 -5.11
C LYS A 167 -0.48 -2.47 -5.90
N THR A 168 -1.23 -2.71 -6.97
CA THR A 168 -0.96 -3.73 -7.97
C THR A 168 -0.89 -3.06 -9.33
N VAL A 169 0.29 -3.09 -9.94
CA VAL A 169 0.55 -2.51 -11.26
C VAL A 169 0.71 -3.64 -12.27
N VAL A 170 -0.13 -3.61 -13.30
CA VAL A 170 -0.06 -4.56 -14.41
C VAL A 170 0.17 -3.81 -15.70
N VAL A 171 1.15 -4.25 -16.49
CA VAL A 171 1.45 -3.71 -17.82
C VAL A 171 1.25 -4.76 -18.91
N THR A 172 0.72 -4.34 -20.05
CA THR A 172 0.78 -5.07 -21.32
C THR A 172 1.60 -4.27 -22.34
N TYR A 173 2.29 -5.00 -23.22
CA TYR A 173 3.05 -4.43 -24.32
C TYR A 173 2.45 -4.86 -25.66
N ARG A 174 2.53 -3.99 -26.66
CA ARG A 174 2.11 -4.30 -28.03
C ARG A 174 3.23 -4.02 -29.03
N LYS A 175 3.19 -4.72 -30.15
CA LYS A 175 4.14 -4.52 -31.24
C LYS A 175 3.89 -3.18 -31.94
N ILE A 176 4.96 -2.45 -32.24
CA ILE A 176 4.88 -1.18 -32.97
C ILE A 176 4.49 -1.47 -34.43
N ALA A 177 3.34 -0.95 -34.86
CA ALA A 177 2.88 -1.09 -36.24
C ALA A 177 3.71 -0.18 -37.17
N GLY A 178 4.61 -0.77 -37.97
CA GLY A 178 5.43 -0.05 -38.96
C GLY A 178 6.94 -0.05 -38.71
N GLY A 179 7.44 -0.77 -37.69
CA GLY A 179 8.88 -0.94 -37.50
C GLY A 179 9.49 -1.84 -38.58
N GLY A 180 10.05 -1.23 -39.63
CA GLY A 180 11.07 -1.90 -40.44
C GLY A 180 12.14 -2.46 -39.50
N ASN A 181 12.53 -3.71 -39.72
CA ASN A 181 13.54 -4.42 -38.94
C ASN A 181 14.76 -3.49 -38.68
N PRO A 182 15.10 -3.13 -37.43
CA PRO A 182 16.41 -2.54 -37.15
C PRO A 182 17.45 -3.54 -37.67
N ALA A 183 18.45 -3.06 -38.41
CA ALA A 183 19.51 -3.91 -38.91
C ALA A 183 20.07 -4.75 -37.75
N GLN A 184 19.79 -6.05 -37.78
CA GLN A 184 20.44 -7.04 -36.94
C GLN A 184 21.95 -6.86 -37.16
N PRO A 185 22.80 -6.78 -36.11
CA PRO A 185 24.23 -6.87 -36.27
C PRO A 185 24.52 -8.10 -37.13
N GLY A 186 25.19 -7.88 -38.27
CA GLY A 186 25.40 -8.93 -39.27
C GLY A 186 25.85 -10.20 -38.60
N ASN A 187 25.13 -11.30 -38.89
CA ASN A 187 25.59 -12.63 -38.51
C ASN A 187 27.04 -12.76 -39.01
N PRO A 188 28.04 -13.07 -38.17
CA PRO A 188 29.40 -13.26 -38.64
C PRO A 188 29.37 -14.31 -39.74
N GLY A 189 29.77 -13.93 -40.95
CA GLY A 189 29.87 -14.86 -42.06
C GLY A 189 30.65 -16.08 -41.60
N THR A 190 30.12 -17.26 -41.90
CA THR A 190 30.87 -18.51 -41.81
C THR A 190 32.24 -18.30 -42.47
N PRO A 191 33.36 -18.52 -41.76
CA PRO A 191 34.68 -18.34 -42.35
C PRO A 191 34.82 -19.20 -43.61
N GLY A 192 35.13 -18.54 -44.72
CA GLY A 192 35.40 -19.21 -45.99
C GLY A 192 36.56 -20.19 -45.82
N ASN A 193 36.31 -21.45 -46.16
CA ASN A 193 37.32 -22.49 -46.19
C ASN A 193 38.39 -22.14 -47.25
N PRO A 194 39.70 -22.11 -46.93
CA PRO A 194 40.76 -21.85 -47.90
C PRO A 194 40.81 -22.90 -49.02
N ALA A 195 41.08 -22.43 -50.24
CA ALA A 195 41.18 -23.25 -51.44
C ALA A 195 42.27 -24.34 -51.31
N GLN A 196 41.89 -25.59 -51.56
CA GLN A 196 42.80 -26.73 -51.66
C GLN A 196 43.28 -26.89 -53.13
N PRO A 197 44.60 -27.05 -53.42
CA PRO A 197 45.10 -27.16 -54.79
C PRO A 197 44.99 -28.59 -55.33
N GLY A 198 44.58 -28.73 -56.60
CA GLY A 198 44.78 -29.96 -57.40
C GLY A 198 43.50 -30.67 -57.83
N GLN A 199 42.94 -30.26 -58.98
CA GLN A 199 41.84 -30.94 -59.66
C GLN A 199 42.39 -32.05 -60.57
N PRO A 200 41.63 -33.13 -60.83
CA PRO A 200 41.32 -33.48 -62.23
C PRO A 200 39.81 -33.49 -62.54
N THR A 201 39.51 -33.14 -63.79
CA THR A 201 38.22 -32.72 -64.38
C THR A 201 37.21 -33.83 -64.75
N ARG A 202 35.89 -33.51 -64.58
CA ARG A 202 34.65 -33.87 -65.36
C ARG A 202 34.30 -35.36 -65.63
N PRO A 203 33.03 -35.78 -65.92
CA PRO A 203 31.99 -35.06 -66.68
C PRO A 203 30.52 -35.10 -66.17
N THR A 204 29.72 -34.16 -66.64
CA THR A 204 28.24 -34.12 -66.57
C THR A 204 27.61 -35.23 -67.41
N VAL A 205 26.67 -36.02 -66.85
CA VAL A 205 25.60 -36.72 -67.59
C VAL A 205 24.32 -36.77 -66.75
N ASN A 206 23.24 -36.27 -67.36
CA ASN A 206 21.85 -36.55 -67.04
C ASN A 206 21.41 -37.80 -67.83
N LYS A 207 20.75 -38.78 -67.20
CA LYS A 207 19.78 -39.71 -67.85
C LYS A 207 18.97 -40.54 -66.84
N ASN A 208 17.66 -40.54 -67.09
CA ASN A 208 16.56 -41.20 -66.38
C ASN A 208 16.64 -42.73 -66.20
N LYS A 209 15.84 -43.21 -65.23
CA LYS A 209 14.86 -44.35 -65.30
C LYS A 209 15.20 -45.59 -64.43
N GLY A 210 14.26 -45.96 -63.55
CA GLY A 210 14.00 -47.38 -63.25
C GLY A 210 13.63 -47.79 -61.82
N LYS A 211 12.32 -47.78 -61.53
CA LYS A 211 11.49 -48.75 -60.76
C LYS A 211 11.90 -49.25 -59.35
N SER A 212 10.88 -49.19 -58.49
CA SER A 212 10.70 -49.71 -57.12
C SER A 212 11.01 -51.20 -56.92
N PRO A 213 10.96 -51.70 -55.67
CA PRO A 213 9.66 -52.12 -55.11
C PRO A 213 9.40 -51.67 -53.66
N VAL A 214 8.11 -51.53 -53.35
CA VAL A 214 7.51 -51.61 -52.01
C VAL A 214 7.10 -53.07 -51.78
N PRO A 215 7.27 -53.62 -50.58
CA PRO A 215 6.12 -54.15 -49.81
C PRO A 215 6.28 -53.83 -48.30
N ALA A 216 5.31 -53.87 -47.38
CA ALA A 216 3.88 -54.14 -47.32
C ALA A 216 3.35 -53.46 -46.04
N ALA A 217 2.02 -53.34 -45.91
CA ALA A 217 1.31 -52.56 -44.90
C ALA A 217 1.08 -53.34 -43.55
N PRO A 218 0.13 -52.90 -42.70
CA PRO A 218 0.31 -52.49 -41.31
C PRO A 218 0.02 -53.60 -40.28
N ASN A 219 0.38 -53.41 -39.01
CA ASN A 219 -0.25 -54.18 -37.92
C ASN A 219 -0.66 -53.27 -36.75
N THR A 220 -1.96 -53.31 -36.50
CA THR A 220 -2.68 -52.85 -35.31
C THR A 220 -2.68 -53.97 -34.26
N ALA A 221 -2.41 -53.68 -32.98
CA ALA A 221 -3.08 -54.21 -31.77
C ALA A 221 -2.29 -53.82 -30.51
N VAL A 222 -2.83 -53.08 -29.53
CA VAL A 222 -3.65 -53.47 -28.34
C VAL A 222 -2.98 -54.42 -27.34
N GLU A 223 -3.26 -54.16 -26.05
CA GLU A 223 -2.89 -54.85 -24.78
C GLU A 223 -1.61 -54.31 -24.09
N ALA A 224 -1.58 -53.94 -22.80
CA ALA A 224 -2.53 -54.09 -21.69
C ALA A 224 -2.41 -52.90 -20.70
#